data_AF-A0A3R7E5U1-F1
#
_entry.id   AF-A0A3R7E5U1-F1
#
_cell.length_a   1.000
_cell.length_b   1.000
_cell.length_c   1.000
_cell.angle_alpha   90.00
_cell.angle_beta   90.00
_cell.angle_gamma   90.00
#
_symmetry.space_group_name_H-M   'P 1'
#
loop_
_entity.id
_entity.type
_entity.pdbx_description
1 polymer ?
#
loop_
_entity_poly.entity_id
_entity_poly.type
_entity_poly.pdbx_seq_one_letter_code
_entity_poly.pdbx_strand_id
1 'polypeptide(L)'
;AFTGVGVRSLAIGRKTKHEHPAVISGVCKQQITARGRDAVVQAMDVLGGAGICRGPNNFLANTYMSLPVAITVEGANTLTRSLIIYGQGLTRAHPHLYPLIQSLQHGDDVKSFKIHANALVWHGVTNTVHSLTRAVGRSKGDLVGHYESQLSRLAANFAITTDLALVLGGKLKFKEMISGRFADAFSSLYLGYASLWFYKQHHDTTDGLDVVFDYALTTLCYEAQEALIGISSNFPIPGIGPVMKGVAFPFGRAYAKPTDAQVAAVAELVSSDSGVRDLFATSMFISKDPTDRIAQIHHALPKAIQADKMLAAIRKDKRSATADEQKLIDQVEALRDAIIQVDAFDALGAEIGAPHEYKRPGLVNSILDQKP
;
A
#
# COMPACT_ATOMS: atom_id res chain seq x y z
N ALA A 1 0.36 -2.21 -5.96
CA ALA A 1 -0.33 -3.38 -6.54
C ALA A 1 0.10 -4.67 -5.86
N PHE A 2 1.36 -5.07 -5.96
CA PHE A 2 1.91 -6.33 -5.42
C PHE A 2 1.44 -6.72 -4.01
N THR A 3 1.67 -5.86 -3.02
CA THR A 3 1.30 -6.12 -1.61
C THR A 3 -0.22 -6.28 -1.42
N GLY A 4 -1.02 -5.51 -2.17
CA GLY A 4 -2.48 -5.58 -2.14
C GLY A 4 -3.03 -6.85 -2.76
N VAL A 5 -2.47 -7.30 -3.89
CA VAL A 5 -2.84 -8.57 -4.54
C VAL A 5 -2.50 -9.74 -3.62
N GLY A 6 -1.29 -9.77 -3.06
CA GLY A 6 -0.88 -10.83 -2.13
C GLY A 6 -1.78 -10.92 -0.89
N VAL A 7 -2.10 -9.78 -0.26
CA VAL A 7 -3.00 -9.74 0.90
C VAL A 7 -4.43 -10.16 0.54
N ARG A 8 -4.96 -9.71 -0.61
CA ARG A 8 -6.30 -10.08 -1.07
C ARG A 8 -6.40 -11.59 -1.31
N SER A 9 -5.44 -12.16 -2.03
CA SER A 9 -5.40 -13.60 -2.33
C SER A 9 -5.33 -14.44 -1.05
N LEU A 10 -4.49 -14.03 -0.08
CA LEU A 10 -4.39 -14.70 1.21
C LEU A 10 -5.69 -14.61 2.02
N ALA A 11 -6.33 -13.43 2.03
CA ALA A 11 -7.59 -13.21 2.74
C ALA A 11 -8.74 -14.04 2.14
N ILE A 12 -8.83 -14.13 0.82
CA ILE A 12 -9.82 -14.96 0.12
C ILE A 12 -9.57 -16.43 0.44
N GLY A 13 -8.32 -16.91 0.36
CA GLY A 13 -7.96 -18.29 0.67
C GLY A 13 -8.21 -18.72 2.12
N ARG A 14 -8.32 -17.78 3.05
CA ARG A 14 -8.73 -18.06 4.45
C ARG A 14 -10.24 -18.03 4.65
N LYS A 15 -10.96 -17.12 3.98
CA LYS A 15 -12.44 -17.10 4.02
C LYS A 15 -13.06 -18.38 3.45
N THR A 16 -12.45 -18.95 2.41
CA THR A 16 -12.88 -20.26 1.86
C THR A 16 -12.69 -21.41 2.85
N LYS A 17 -11.89 -21.24 3.91
CA LYS A 17 -11.72 -22.19 5.01
C LYS A 17 -12.62 -21.89 6.23
N HIS A 18 -13.64 -21.04 6.08
CA HIS A 18 -14.58 -20.60 7.14
C HIS A 18 -13.94 -19.85 8.33
N GLU A 19 -12.71 -19.34 8.19
CA GLU A 19 -12.10 -18.47 9.19
C GLU A 19 -12.51 -17.01 8.93
N HIS A 20 -13.13 -16.35 9.92
CA HIS A 20 -13.52 -14.93 9.84
C HIS A 20 -12.68 -14.04 10.77
N PRO A 21 -11.41 -13.76 10.42
CA PRO A 21 -10.57 -12.87 11.21
C PRO A 21 -10.97 -11.41 10.98
N ALA A 22 -11.74 -10.84 11.91
CA ALA A 22 -12.16 -9.43 11.89
C ALA A 22 -10.97 -8.45 11.79
N VAL A 23 -9.87 -8.75 12.49
CA VAL A 23 -8.65 -7.94 12.50
C VAL A 23 -7.98 -7.92 11.13
N ILE A 24 -7.85 -9.08 10.47
CA ILE A 24 -7.23 -9.19 9.15
C ILE A 24 -8.08 -8.46 8.10
N SER A 25 -9.40 -8.60 8.17
CA SER A 25 -10.30 -7.87 7.26
C SER A 25 -10.16 -6.36 7.44
N GLY A 26 -10.01 -5.89 8.69
CA GLY A 26 -9.72 -4.49 9.00
C GLY A 26 -8.38 -4.00 8.41
N VAL A 27 -7.31 -4.80 8.53
CA VAL A 27 -6.00 -4.49 7.92
C VAL A 27 -6.13 -4.39 6.40
N CYS A 28 -6.76 -5.39 5.76
CA CYS A 28 -6.97 -5.40 4.31
C CYS A 28 -7.71 -4.13 3.86
N LYS A 29 -8.86 -3.85 4.48
CA LYS A 29 -9.69 -2.68 4.14
C LYS A 29 -8.88 -1.40 4.29
N GLN A 30 -8.23 -1.19 5.43
CA GLN A 30 -7.51 0.04 5.72
C GLN A 30 -6.30 0.23 4.80
N GLN A 31 -5.47 -0.80 4.60
CA GLN A 31 -4.24 -0.70 3.81
C GLN A 31 -4.51 -0.60 2.31
N ILE A 32 -5.46 -1.40 1.78
CA ILE A 32 -5.78 -1.40 0.35
C ILE A 32 -6.41 -0.06 -0.04
N THR A 33 -7.36 0.46 0.74
CA THR A 33 -8.03 1.72 0.41
C THR A 33 -7.09 2.92 0.57
N ALA A 34 -6.22 2.94 1.59
CA ALA A 34 -5.26 4.02 1.77
C ALA A 34 -4.22 4.05 0.64
N ARG A 35 -3.57 2.91 0.34
CA ARG A 35 -2.59 2.84 -0.75
C ARG A 35 -3.22 3.03 -2.12
N GLY A 36 -4.47 2.57 -2.30
CA GLY A 36 -5.24 2.80 -3.53
C GLY A 36 -5.52 4.28 -3.76
N ARG A 37 -5.90 5.03 -2.71
CA ARG A 37 -6.06 6.48 -2.79
C ARG A 37 -4.75 7.16 -3.23
N ASP A 38 -3.64 6.82 -2.58
CA ASP A 38 -2.35 7.45 -2.89
C ASP A 38 -1.89 7.11 -4.33
N ALA A 39 -2.14 5.88 -4.80
CA ALA A 39 -1.87 5.49 -6.18
C ALA A 39 -2.73 6.25 -7.21
N VAL A 40 -4.03 6.46 -6.93
CA VAL A 40 -4.90 7.24 -7.83
C VAL A 40 -4.50 8.71 -7.85
N VAL A 41 -4.10 9.29 -6.71
CA VAL A 41 -3.56 10.66 -6.65
C VAL A 41 -2.31 10.78 -7.51
N GLN A 42 -1.33 9.87 -7.36
CA GLN A 42 -0.12 9.87 -8.18
C GLN A 42 -0.41 9.65 -9.66
N ALA A 43 -1.39 8.81 -10.00
CA ALA A 43 -1.79 8.59 -11.38
C ALA A 43 -2.42 9.85 -12.01
N MET A 44 -3.16 10.64 -11.23
CA MET A 44 -3.67 11.94 -11.69
C MET A 44 -2.53 12.94 -11.94
N ASP A 45 -1.47 12.92 -11.13
CA ASP A 45 -0.27 13.75 -11.38
C ASP A 45 0.42 13.36 -12.70
N VAL A 46 0.49 12.06 -13.01
CA VAL A 46 1.03 11.55 -14.28
C VAL A 46 0.16 11.96 -15.48
N LEU A 47 -1.17 11.98 -15.34
CA LEU A 47 -2.08 12.45 -16.39
C LEU A 47 -1.99 13.97 -16.63
N GLY A 48 -1.49 14.74 -15.66
CA GLY A 48 -1.36 16.19 -15.76
C GLY A 48 -2.69 16.88 -16.06
N GLY A 49 -2.71 17.71 -17.12
CA GLY A 49 -3.90 18.49 -17.51
C GLY A 49 -5.13 17.63 -17.83
N ALA A 50 -4.94 16.42 -18.39
CA ALA A 50 -6.05 15.49 -18.65
C ALA A 50 -6.70 14.98 -17.36
N GLY A 51 -5.92 14.88 -16.26
CA GLY A 51 -6.41 14.46 -14.95
C GLY A 51 -7.31 15.51 -14.29
N ILE A 52 -7.19 16.80 -14.64
CA ILE A 52 -7.99 17.87 -14.03
C ILE A 52 -9.38 17.96 -14.68
N CYS A 53 -9.45 17.80 -16.00
CA CYS A 53 -10.70 17.91 -16.74
C CYS A 53 -11.58 16.70 -16.50
N ARG A 54 -12.83 16.92 -16.07
CA ARG A 54 -13.85 15.86 -16.01
C ARG A 54 -14.48 15.67 -17.38
N GLY A 55 -13.87 14.83 -18.21
CA GLY A 55 -14.43 14.44 -19.51
C GLY A 55 -14.25 12.94 -19.79
N PRO A 56 -14.74 12.46 -20.94
CA PRO A 56 -14.63 11.06 -21.35
C PRO A 56 -13.20 10.53 -21.39
N ASN A 57 -12.20 11.38 -21.64
CA ASN A 57 -10.81 10.98 -21.70
C ASN A 57 -10.18 10.83 -20.31
N ASN A 58 -10.79 11.38 -19.26
CA ASN A 58 -10.33 11.23 -17.88
C ASN A 58 -10.99 10.04 -17.18
N PHE A 59 -10.47 8.85 -17.46
CA PHE A 59 -10.92 7.59 -16.86
C PHE A 59 -10.69 7.52 -15.34
N LEU A 60 -9.84 8.36 -14.75
CA LEU A 60 -9.53 8.36 -13.32
C LEU A 60 -10.43 9.28 -12.49
N ALA A 61 -11.11 10.26 -13.11
CA ALA A 61 -11.93 11.26 -12.39
C ALA A 61 -12.97 10.61 -11.46
N ASN A 62 -13.73 9.65 -11.95
CA ASN A 62 -14.78 9.00 -11.16
C ASN A 62 -14.18 8.17 -10.02
N THR A 63 -13.08 7.46 -10.28
CA THR A 63 -12.34 6.72 -9.26
C THR A 63 -11.86 7.67 -8.17
N TYR A 64 -11.22 8.78 -8.54
CA TYR A 64 -10.73 9.81 -7.61
C TYR A 64 -11.86 10.35 -6.72
N MET A 65 -13.01 10.68 -7.31
CA MET A 65 -14.18 11.17 -6.56
C MET A 65 -14.80 10.15 -5.61
N SER A 66 -14.66 8.86 -5.90
CA SER A 66 -15.17 7.79 -5.04
C SER A 66 -14.23 7.41 -3.89
N LEU A 67 -12.96 7.86 -3.90
CA LEU A 67 -11.97 7.54 -2.86
C LEU A 67 -12.44 7.88 -1.44
N PRO A 68 -13.09 9.03 -1.16
CA PRO A 68 -13.61 9.35 0.17
C PRO A 68 -14.63 8.31 0.67
N VAL A 69 -15.42 7.72 -0.21
CA VAL A 69 -16.39 6.68 0.15
C VAL A 69 -15.65 5.42 0.59
N ALA A 70 -14.65 4.96 -0.18
CA ALA A 70 -13.88 3.76 0.14
C ALA A 70 -13.14 3.85 1.50
N ILE A 71 -12.65 5.04 1.87
CA ILE A 71 -11.93 5.22 3.15
C ILE A 71 -12.86 5.42 4.36
N THR A 72 -14.12 5.82 4.15
CA THR A 72 -15.09 6.12 5.23
C THR A 72 -16.10 5.01 5.47
N VAL A 73 -16.60 4.38 4.41
CA VAL A 73 -17.59 3.30 4.47
C VAL A 73 -16.94 2.01 5.00
N GLU A 74 -17.75 1.12 5.60
CA GLU A 74 -17.31 -0.10 6.31
C GLU A 74 -16.45 0.16 7.56
N GLY A 75 -16.46 1.41 8.05
CA GLY A 75 -15.70 1.86 9.21
C GLY A 75 -14.57 2.79 8.76
N ALA A 76 -14.59 4.03 9.25
CA ALA A 76 -13.60 5.04 8.91
C ALA A 76 -12.18 4.52 9.20
N ASN A 77 -11.26 4.69 8.25
CA ASN A 77 -9.90 4.15 8.38
C ASN A 77 -9.21 4.58 9.69
N THR A 78 -9.47 5.80 10.19
CA THR A 78 -8.97 6.27 11.50
C THR A 78 -9.44 5.40 12.67
N LEU A 79 -10.73 5.03 12.67
CA LEU A 79 -11.35 4.19 13.69
C LEU A 79 -10.87 2.74 13.57
N THR A 80 -10.85 2.21 12.35
CA THR A 80 -10.39 0.85 12.05
C THR A 80 -8.93 0.68 12.46
N ARG A 81 -8.07 1.65 12.13
CA ARG A 81 -6.66 1.69 12.52
C ARG A 81 -6.50 1.74 14.04
N SER A 82 -7.20 2.63 14.73
CA SER A 82 -6.91 2.91 16.14
C SER A 82 -7.66 2.00 17.12
N LEU A 83 -8.83 1.45 16.77
CA LEU A 83 -9.65 0.65 17.69
C LEU A 83 -9.78 -0.82 17.29
N ILE A 84 -9.91 -1.12 15.99
CA ILE A 84 -10.21 -2.49 15.54
C ILE A 84 -8.93 -3.30 15.41
N ILE A 85 -7.97 -2.82 14.60
CA ILE A 85 -6.76 -3.58 14.26
C ILE A 85 -5.95 -3.89 15.52
N TYR A 86 -5.60 -2.87 16.31
CA TYR A 86 -4.83 -3.08 17.52
C TYR A 86 -5.69 -3.36 18.76
N GLY A 87 -6.78 -2.62 18.99
CA GLY A 87 -7.59 -2.79 20.22
C GLY A 87 -8.19 -4.18 20.37
N GLN A 88 -8.74 -4.76 19.29
CA GLN A 88 -9.23 -6.14 19.31
C GLN A 88 -8.13 -7.18 19.08
N GLY A 89 -7.06 -6.82 18.35
CA GLY A 89 -5.89 -7.67 18.12
C GLY A 89 -5.10 -7.96 19.39
N LEU A 90 -4.79 -6.93 20.19
CA LEU A 90 -4.07 -7.01 21.46
C LEU A 90 -4.79 -7.92 22.47
N THR A 91 -6.10 -7.76 22.61
CA THR A 91 -6.92 -8.52 23.57
C THR A 91 -6.96 -10.01 23.24
N ARG A 92 -6.83 -10.38 21.95
CA ARG A 92 -6.83 -11.78 21.49
C ARG A 92 -5.44 -12.40 21.36
N ALA A 93 -4.41 -11.60 21.08
CA ALA A 93 -3.06 -12.09 20.81
C ALA A 93 -2.25 -12.40 22.08
N HIS A 94 -2.61 -11.81 23.22
CA HIS A 94 -1.92 -12.07 24.48
C HIS A 94 -2.76 -12.98 25.40
N PRO A 95 -2.38 -14.26 25.59
CA PRO A 95 -3.19 -15.25 26.31
C PRO A 95 -3.49 -14.86 27.76
N HIS A 96 -2.66 -14.00 28.37
CA HIS A 96 -2.85 -13.53 29.75
C HIS A 96 -3.48 -12.14 29.86
N LEU A 97 -3.74 -11.42 28.75
CA LEU A 97 -4.27 -10.05 28.82
C LEU A 97 -5.78 -10.01 29.03
N TYR A 98 -6.52 -10.89 28.38
CA TYR A 98 -7.97 -11.00 28.58
C TYR A 98 -8.34 -11.41 30.02
N PRO A 99 -7.71 -12.43 30.64
CA PRO A 99 -7.90 -12.73 32.06
C PRO A 99 -7.49 -11.58 33.01
N LEU A 100 -6.43 -10.83 32.68
CA LEU A 100 -5.97 -9.67 33.46
C LEU A 100 -6.98 -8.50 33.43
N ILE A 101 -7.60 -8.25 32.28
CA ILE A 101 -8.65 -7.23 32.15
C ILE A 101 -9.91 -7.66 32.91
N GLN A 102 -10.27 -8.95 32.85
CA GLN A 102 -11.40 -9.49 33.61
C GLN A 102 -11.17 -9.40 35.12
N SER A 103 -9.96 -9.72 35.63
CA SER A 103 -9.66 -9.62 37.07
C SER A 103 -9.67 -8.17 37.58
N LEU A 104 -9.28 -7.20 36.74
CA LEU A 104 -9.42 -5.76 37.02
C LEU A 104 -10.88 -5.29 37.06
N GLN A 105 -11.76 -5.92 36.27
CA GLN A 105 -13.19 -5.57 36.20
C GLN A 105 -14.03 -6.20 37.32
N HIS A 106 -13.58 -7.31 37.90
CA HIS A 106 -14.35 -8.03 38.93
C HIS A 106 -14.10 -7.55 40.36
N GLY A 107 -13.15 -6.65 40.59
CA GLY A 107 -12.86 -6.09 41.92
C GLY A 107 -12.22 -7.10 42.88
N ASP A 108 -11.05 -6.76 43.42
CA ASP A 108 -10.39 -7.45 44.55
C ASP A 108 -9.73 -8.83 44.35
N ASP A 109 -9.22 -9.19 43.17
CA ASP A 109 -8.28 -10.31 43.04
C ASP A 109 -6.83 -9.88 42.74
N VAL A 110 -6.17 -9.35 43.78
CA VAL A 110 -4.76 -8.93 43.75
C VAL A 110 -3.81 -10.11 43.49
N LYS A 111 -4.19 -11.34 43.86
CA LYS A 111 -3.36 -12.54 43.66
C LYS A 111 -3.37 -12.98 42.20
N SER A 112 -4.54 -13.10 41.58
CA SER A 112 -4.67 -13.44 40.17
C SER A 112 -4.09 -12.34 39.27
N PHE A 113 -4.22 -11.07 39.66
CA PHE A 113 -3.53 -9.96 39.01
C PHE A 113 -2.00 -10.14 39.01
N LYS A 114 -1.40 -10.45 40.17
CA LYS A 114 0.06 -10.66 40.27
C LYS A 114 0.55 -11.86 39.48
N ILE A 115 -0.22 -12.96 39.44
CA ILE A 115 0.13 -14.17 38.69
C ILE A 115 0.12 -13.89 37.19
N HIS A 116 -0.93 -13.26 36.68
CA HIS A 116 -1.03 -12.94 35.25
C HIS A 116 -0.09 -11.81 34.83
N ALA A 117 0.17 -10.82 35.70
CA ALA A 117 1.17 -9.80 35.48
C ALA A 117 2.60 -10.39 35.45
N ASN A 118 2.94 -11.32 36.37
CA ASN A 118 4.24 -11.99 36.35
C ASN A 118 4.39 -12.93 35.14
N ALA A 119 3.35 -13.65 34.76
CA ALA A 119 3.36 -14.47 33.54
C ALA A 119 3.53 -13.61 32.28
N LEU A 120 2.87 -12.45 32.24
CA LEU A 120 3.02 -11.45 31.18
C LEU A 120 4.45 -10.90 31.11
N VAL A 121 5.03 -10.52 32.25
CA VAL A 121 6.41 -10.03 32.33
C VAL A 121 7.39 -11.12 31.92
N TRP A 122 7.19 -12.38 32.35
CA TRP A 122 8.05 -13.50 31.98
C TRP A 122 7.98 -13.81 30.47
N HIS A 123 6.78 -13.77 29.88
CA HIS A 123 6.59 -13.93 28.44
C HIS A 123 7.26 -12.78 27.64
N GLY A 124 7.19 -11.55 28.16
CA GLY A 124 7.91 -10.41 27.60
C GLY A 124 9.43 -10.56 27.69
N VAL A 125 9.96 -11.10 28.79
CA VAL A 125 11.40 -11.35 28.98
C VAL A 125 11.92 -12.47 28.06
N THR A 126 11.21 -13.59 27.93
CA THR A 126 11.60 -14.68 27.02
C THR A 126 11.54 -14.24 25.56
N ASN A 127 10.52 -13.47 25.16
CA ASN A 127 10.45 -12.85 23.84
C ASN A 127 11.59 -11.84 23.61
N THR A 128 11.97 -11.09 24.65
CA THR A 128 13.12 -10.17 24.63
C THR A 128 14.43 -10.89 24.35
N VAL A 129 14.69 -12.00 25.04
CA VAL A 129 15.88 -12.84 24.81
C VAL A 129 15.86 -13.47 23.42
N HIS A 130 14.70 -13.95 22.95
CA HIS A 130 14.56 -14.50 21.61
C HIS A 130 14.72 -13.45 20.49
N SER A 131 14.31 -12.20 20.70
CA SER A 131 14.55 -11.13 19.73
C SER A 131 16.01 -10.75 19.69
N LEU A 132 16.66 -10.61 20.84
CA LEU A 132 18.07 -10.23 20.93
C LEU A 132 18.98 -11.29 20.28
N THR A 133 18.67 -12.57 20.45
CA THR A 133 19.39 -13.67 19.77
C THR A 133 19.16 -13.69 18.26
N ARG A 134 17.95 -13.37 17.78
CA ARG A 134 17.64 -13.25 16.33
C ARG A 134 18.17 -11.96 15.69
N ALA A 135 18.37 -10.89 16.47
CA ALA A 135 18.95 -9.63 16.00
C ALA A 135 20.42 -9.81 15.55
N VAL A 136 21.14 -10.76 16.17
CA VAL A 136 22.57 -11.01 15.90
C VAL A 136 22.78 -11.97 14.72
N GLY A 137 21.86 -12.90 14.46
CA GLY A 137 21.97 -13.86 13.36
C GLY A 137 21.54 -13.29 12.02
N ARG A 138 22.47 -12.83 11.17
CA ARG A 138 22.20 -12.46 9.77
C ARG A 138 22.10 -13.75 8.96
N SER A 139 20.90 -14.12 8.49
CA SER A 139 20.78 -15.23 7.53
C SER A 139 21.52 -14.83 6.26
N LYS A 140 22.59 -15.57 5.92
CA LYS A 140 23.18 -15.56 4.57
C LYS A 140 22.41 -16.59 3.76
N GLY A 141 21.42 -16.14 3.01
CA GLY A 141 20.60 -16.99 2.17
C GLY A 141 20.01 -16.20 1.01
N ASP A 142 19.27 -16.91 0.16
CA ASP A 142 18.44 -16.38 -0.93
C ASP A 142 17.52 -15.22 -0.46
N LEU A 143 17.06 -14.40 -1.40
CA LEU A 143 16.25 -13.19 -1.19
C LEU A 143 15.06 -13.42 -0.23
N VAL A 144 14.39 -14.57 -0.38
CA VAL A 144 13.30 -15.02 0.51
C VAL A 144 13.78 -15.18 1.95
N GLY A 145 14.88 -15.90 2.16
CA GLY A 145 15.44 -16.14 3.49
C GLY A 145 15.95 -14.87 4.15
N HIS A 146 16.44 -13.90 3.37
CA HIS A 146 16.79 -12.57 3.87
C HIS A 146 15.57 -11.88 4.47
N TYR A 147 14.48 -11.75 3.71
CA TYR A 147 13.28 -11.03 4.16
C TYR A 147 12.50 -11.78 5.24
N GLU A 148 12.48 -13.12 5.23
CA GLU A 148 11.95 -13.90 6.35
C GLU A 148 12.67 -13.59 7.66
N SER A 149 14.01 -13.48 7.62
CA SER A 149 14.80 -13.09 8.78
C SER A 149 14.47 -11.67 9.24
N GLN A 150 14.35 -10.71 8.32
CA GLN A 150 13.99 -9.32 8.67
C GLN A 150 12.59 -9.21 9.26
N LEU A 151 11.58 -9.85 8.66
CA LEU A 151 10.21 -9.86 9.17
C LEU A 151 10.14 -10.54 10.54
N SER A 152 10.87 -11.65 10.74
CA SER A 152 10.94 -12.35 12.03
C SER A 152 11.54 -11.46 13.13
N ARG A 153 12.59 -10.68 12.81
CA ARG A 153 13.17 -9.69 13.73
C ARG A 153 12.18 -8.58 14.07
N LEU A 154 11.54 -7.99 13.06
CA LEU A 154 10.53 -6.94 13.26
C LEU A 154 9.31 -7.45 14.05
N ALA A 155 8.89 -8.70 13.83
CA ALA A 155 7.81 -9.34 14.59
C ALA A 155 8.20 -9.54 16.06
N ALA A 156 9.44 -9.95 16.33
CA ALA A 156 9.94 -10.08 17.69
C ALA A 156 10.04 -8.71 18.40
N ASN A 157 10.52 -7.69 17.69
CA ASN A 157 10.53 -6.31 18.17
C ASN A 157 9.13 -5.77 18.45
N PHE A 158 8.17 -6.07 17.58
CA PHE A 158 6.77 -5.72 17.76
C PHE A 158 6.17 -6.41 19.00
N ALA A 159 6.46 -7.70 19.21
CA ALA A 159 6.01 -8.44 20.38
C ALA A 159 6.51 -7.81 21.67
N ILE A 160 7.82 -7.52 21.78
CA ILE A 160 8.40 -6.90 22.97
C ILE A 160 7.84 -5.51 23.21
N THR A 161 7.73 -4.70 22.16
CA THR A 161 7.16 -3.34 22.27
C THR A 161 5.71 -3.41 22.72
N THR A 162 4.97 -4.42 22.27
CA THR A 162 3.59 -4.68 22.71
C THR A 162 3.54 -5.10 24.18
N ASP A 163 4.39 -6.03 24.59
CA ASP A 163 4.47 -6.50 25.98
C ASP A 163 4.84 -5.36 26.95
N LEU A 164 5.82 -4.53 26.58
CA LEU A 164 6.17 -3.32 27.32
C LEU A 164 5.03 -2.30 27.31
N ALA A 165 4.23 -2.19 26.25
CA ALA A 165 3.10 -1.26 26.21
C ALA A 165 1.99 -1.63 27.19
N LEU A 166 1.93 -2.90 27.64
CA LEU A 166 0.94 -3.36 28.60
C LEU A 166 1.10 -2.77 30.00
N VAL A 167 2.23 -2.10 30.31
CA VAL A 167 2.33 -1.27 31.53
C VAL A 167 1.31 -0.12 31.57
N LEU A 168 0.73 0.27 30.43
CA LEU A 168 -0.41 1.19 30.38
C LEU A 168 -1.73 0.56 30.82
N GLY A 169 -1.81 -0.77 30.87
CA GLY A 169 -3.01 -1.53 31.19
C GLY A 169 -4.21 -1.08 30.36
N GLY A 170 -5.37 -0.92 31.02
CA GLY A 170 -6.61 -0.48 30.38
C GLY A 170 -6.58 0.93 29.78
N LYS A 171 -5.54 1.75 30.05
CA LYS A 171 -5.40 3.09 29.44
C LYS A 171 -4.89 3.04 28.01
N LEU A 172 -4.29 1.92 27.58
CA LEU A 172 -3.73 1.76 26.24
C LEU A 172 -4.79 1.94 25.15
N LYS A 173 -6.01 1.45 25.37
CA LYS A 173 -7.13 1.59 24.41
C LYS A 173 -7.59 3.03 24.19
N PHE A 174 -7.30 3.94 25.12
CA PHE A 174 -7.62 5.37 25.00
C PHE A 174 -6.47 6.19 24.39
N LYS A 175 -5.30 5.57 24.18
CA LYS A 175 -4.16 6.21 23.51
C LYS A 175 -4.20 5.90 22.01
N GLU A 176 -5.20 6.47 21.33
CA GLU A 176 -5.50 6.21 19.92
C GLU A 176 -4.29 6.39 18.99
N MET A 177 -3.47 7.42 19.23
CA MET A 177 -2.25 7.66 18.43
C MET A 177 -1.21 6.55 18.58
N ILE A 178 -1.03 6.01 19.79
CA ILE A 178 -0.11 4.89 20.04
C ILE A 178 -0.69 3.60 19.46
N SER A 179 -1.98 3.34 19.71
CA SER A 179 -2.72 2.22 19.15
C SER A 179 -2.63 2.19 17.61
N GLY A 180 -2.80 3.35 16.97
CA GLY A 180 -2.68 3.49 15.53
C GLY A 180 -1.28 3.17 15.00
N ARG A 181 -0.20 3.56 15.71
CA ARG A 181 1.16 3.17 15.32
C ARG A 181 1.42 1.68 15.48
N PHE A 182 0.86 1.04 16.50
CA PHE A 182 0.90 -0.42 16.61
C PHE A 182 0.14 -1.09 15.46
N ALA A 183 -1.02 -0.56 15.08
CA ALA A 183 -1.76 -1.05 13.93
C ALA A 183 -0.96 -0.89 12.62
N ASP A 184 -0.21 0.21 12.46
CA ASP A 184 0.66 0.40 11.30
C ASP A 184 1.79 -0.64 11.26
N ALA A 185 2.52 -0.82 12.38
CA ALA A 185 3.59 -1.82 12.46
C ALA A 185 3.07 -3.24 12.19
N PHE A 186 1.93 -3.60 12.76
CA PHE A 186 1.27 -4.88 12.53
C PHE A 186 0.82 -5.05 11.07
N SER A 187 0.25 -3.99 10.48
CA SER A 187 -0.20 -4.00 9.09
C SER A 187 0.96 -4.21 8.13
N SER A 188 2.09 -3.53 8.33
CA SER A 188 3.29 -3.69 7.52
C SER A 188 3.88 -5.10 7.65
N LEU A 189 3.90 -5.69 8.86
CA LEU A 189 4.28 -7.09 9.06
C LEU A 189 3.35 -8.06 8.31
N TYR A 190 2.03 -7.86 8.44
CA TYR A 190 1.05 -8.72 7.78
C TYR A 190 1.14 -8.64 6.25
N LEU A 191 1.25 -7.42 5.70
CA LEU A 191 1.53 -7.18 4.28
C LEU A 191 2.84 -7.85 3.84
N GLY A 192 3.88 -7.82 4.68
CA GLY A 192 5.18 -8.43 4.38
C GLY A 192 5.07 -9.94 4.25
N TYR A 193 4.45 -10.62 5.23
CA TYR A 193 4.23 -12.07 5.17
C TYR A 193 3.29 -12.47 4.03
N ALA A 194 2.26 -11.69 3.74
CA ALA A 194 1.37 -11.95 2.60
C ALA A 194 2.10 -11.79 1.25
N SER A 195 2.98 -10.80 1.14
CA SER A 195 3.81 -10.56 -0.05
C SER A 195 4.83 -11.69 -0.25
N LEU A 196 5.42 -12.20 0.83
CA LEU A 196 6.29 -13.36 0.81
C LEU A 196 5.55 -14.64 0.36
N TRP A 197 4.35 -14.87 0.89
CA TRP A 197 3.51 -15.99 0.49
C TRP A 197 3.11 -15.91 -0.99
N PHE A 198 2.77 -14.71 -1.46
CA PHE A 198 2.42 -14.47 -2.86
C PHE A 198 3.62 -14.66 -3.79
N TYR A 199 4.79 -14.14 -3.42
CA TYR A 199 6.03 -14.34 -4.16
C TYR A 199 6.36 -15.82 -4.35
N LYS A 200 6.34 -16.61 -3.27
CA LYS A 200 6.64 -18.06 -3.33
C LYS A 200 5.75 -18.83 -4.30
N GLN A 201 4.54 -18.37 -4.58
CA GLN A 201 3.64 -19.05 -5.51
C GLN A 201 3.85 -18.66 -6.97
N HIS A 202 4.46 -17.51 -7.26
CA HIS A 202 4.46 -16.92 -8.60
C HIS A 202 5.87 -16.56 -9.10
N HIS A 203 6.90 -16.68 -8.27
CA HIS A 203 8.28 -16.36 -8.64
C HIS A 203 8.83 -17.23 -9.77
N ASP A 204 8.47 -18.53 -9.79
CA ASP A 204 8.92 -19.45 -10.85
C ASP A 204 8.23 -19.20 -12.20
N THR A 205 7.09 -18.51 -12.21
CA THR A 205 6.27 -18.31 -13.41
C THR A 205 6.28 -16.88 -13.93
N THR A 206 6.91 -15.94 -13.20
CA THR A 206 6.82 -14.51 -13.49
C THR A 206 8.21 -13.87 -13.44
N ASP A 207 8.79 -13.62 -14.61
CA ASP A 207 10.09 -12.95 -14.72
C ASP A 207 10.05 -11.54 -14.13
N GLY A 208 11.07 -11.17 -13.35
CA GLY A 208 11.20 -9.85 -12.72
C GLY A 208 10.36 -9.65 -11.45
N LEU A 209 9.66 -10.69 -10.96
CA LEU A 209 8.86 -10.58 -9.73
C LEU A 209 9.72 -10.34 -8.49
N ASP A 210 10.97 -10.80 -8.50
CA ASP A 210 11.98 -10.61 -7.45
C ASP A 210 12.29 -9.13 -7.21
N VAL A 211 12.38 -8.32 -8.28
CA VAL A 211 12.61 -6.88 -8.20
C VAL A 211 11.46 -6.17 -7.49
N VAL A 212 10.22 -6.50 -7.84
CA VAL A 212 9.03 -5.90 -7.21
C VAL A 212 8.86 -6.37 -5.77
N PHE A 213 9.18 -7.64 -5.52
CA PHE A 213 9.18 -8.22 -4.18
C PHE A 213 10.19 -7.53 -3.26
N ASP A 214 11.43 -7.35 -3.73
CA ASP A 214 12.52 -6.69 -3.00
C ASP A 214 12.15 -5.24 -2.62
N TYR A 215 11.64 -4.47 -3.59
CA TYR A 215 11.15 -3.11 -3.36
C TYR A 215 10.01 -3.06 -2.33
N ALA A 216 9.02 -3.95 -2.46
CA ALA A 216 7.88 -4.00 -1.56
C ALA A 216 8.29 -4.33 -0.13
N LEU A 217 9.16 -5.34 0.07
CA LEU A 217 9.59 -5.76 1.40
C LEU A 217 10.56 -4.75 2.03
N THR A 218 11.43 -4.11 1.26
CA THR A 218 12.25 -2.97 1.73
C THR A 218 11.35 -1.88 2.30
N THR A 219 10.32 -1.48 1.55
CA THR A 219 9.35 -0.46 1.96
C THR A 219 8.61 -0.85 3.24
N LEU A 220 8.08 -2.07 3.30
CA LEU A 220 7.31 -2.55 4.46
C LEU A 220 8.17 -2.69 5.72
N CYS A 221 9.43 -3.14 5.59
CA CYS A 221 10.35 -3.20 6.73
C CYS A 221 10.67 -1.80 7.27
N TYR A 222 10.88 -0.82 6.38
CA TYR A 222 11.08 0.57 6.75
C TYR A 222 9.86 1.17 7.46
N GLU A 223 8.66 0.98 6.91
CA GLU A 223 7.40 1.44 7.52
C GLU A 223 7.18 0.83 8.91
N ALA A 224 7.41 -0.48 9.07
CA ALA A 224 7.29 -1.16 10.36
C ALA A 224 8.27 -0.60 11.39
N GLN A 225 9.52 -0.34 10.99
CA GLN A 225 10.51 0.30 11.85
C GLN A 225 10.07 1.69 12.30
N GLU A 226 9.65 2.55 11.37
CA GLU A 226 9.24 3.92 11.72
C GLU A 226 8.02 3.93 12.64
N ALA A 227 7.09 2.99 12.47
CA ALA A 227 5.99 2.82 13.39
C ALA A 227 6.46 2.43 14.81
N LEU A 228 7.36 1.45 14.94
CA LEU A 228 7.93 1.01 16.23
C LEU A 228 8.77 2.09 16.93
N ILE A 229 9.59 2.82 16.18
CA ILE A 229 10.34 3.97 16.69
C ILE A 229 9.37 5.08 17.10
N GLY A 230 8.30 5.30 16.32
CA GLY A 230 7.25 6.27 16.64
C GLY A 230 6.53 5.95 17.95
N ILE A 231 6.25 4.67 18.23
CA ILE A 231 5.69 4.21 19.51
C ILE A 231 6.66 4.57 20.65
N SER A 232 7.91 4.14 20.52
CA SER A 232 8.94 4.34 21.54
C SER A 232 9.18 5.82 21.84
N SER A 233 9.20 6.67 20.82
CA SER A 233 9.49 8.11 20.95
C SER A 233 8.34 8.91 21.57
N ASN A 234 7.11 8.38 21.52
CA ASN A 234 5.91 9.07 22.00
C ASN A 234 5.24 8.32 23.16
N PHE A 235 5.95 7.36 23.75
CA PHE A 235 5.36 6.53 24.80
C PHE A 235 5.08 7.38 26.04
N PRO A 236 3.85 7.34 26.59
CA PRO A 236 3.41 8.31 27.61
C PRO A 236 4.03 8.11 29.00
N ILE A 237 4.63 6.94 29.28
CA ILE A 237 5.32 6.67 30.55
C ILE A 237 6.81 6.99 30.36
N PRO A 238 7.38 7.96 31.10
CA PRO A 238 8.80 8.28 31.06
C PRO A 238 9.67 7.04 31.31
N GLY A 239 10.78 6.93 30.58
CA GLY A 239 11.73 5.81 30.71
C GLY A 239 11.36 4.55 29.92
N ILE A 240 10.08 4.21 29.77
CA ILE A 240 9.67 3.02 28.99
C ILE A 240 9.96 3.19 27.49
N GLY A 241 9.72 4.38 26.94
CA GLY A 241 10.01 4.67 25.53
C GLY A 241 11.49 4.42 25.14
N PRO A 242 12.47 4.98 25.87
CA PRO A 242 13.88 4.66 25.69
C PRO A 242 14.21 3.17 25.82
N VAL A 243 13.60 2.45 26.76
CA VAL A 243 13.79 0.99 26.92
C VAL A 243 13.27 0.24 25.69
N MET A 244 12.06 0.56 25.21
CA MET A 244 11.51 -0.01 23.98
C MET A 244 12.46 0.18 22.80
N LYS A 245 12.99 1.41 22.65
CA LYS A 245 13.95 1.73 21.59
C LYS A 245 15.26 0.95 21.74
N GLY A 246 15.81 0.88 22.95
CA GLY A 246 17.08 0.19 23.21
C GLY A 246 16.99 -1.33 22.98
N VAL A 247 15.84 -1.93 23.28
CA VAL A 247 15.62 -3.37 23.07
C VAL A 247 15.29 -3.70 21.62
N ALA A 248 14.38 -2.94 20.98
CA ALA A 248 13.96 -3.20 19.60
C ALA A 248 15.05 -2.79 18.58
N PHE A 249 15.75 -1.69 18.83
CA PHE A 249 16.69 -1.08 17.91
C PHE A 249 17.97 -0.63 18.64
N PRO A 250 18.75 -1.58 19.20
CA PRO A 250 19.94 -1.27 20.01
C PRO A 250 20.98 -0.43 19.26
N PHE A 251 21.10 -0.64 17.95
CA PHE A 251 22.02 0.08 17.07
C PHE A 251 21.33 1.20 16.26
N GLY A 252 20.09 1.55 16.61
CA GLY A 252 19.29 2.53 15.88
C GLY A 252 18.59 1.96 14.64
N ARG A 253 18.38 2.81 13.64
CA ARG A 253 17.63 2.46 12.42
C ARG A 253 18.42 1.46 11.57
N ALA A 254 17.87 0.25 11.43
CA ALA A 254 18.46 -0.83 10.65
C ALA A 254 17.91 -0.90 9.21
N TYR A 255 16.72 -0.33 8.97
CA TYR A 255 16.02 -0.37 7.69
C TYR A 255 16.03 1.00 7.03
N ALA A 256 16.41 1.03 5.74
CA ALA A 256 16.42 2.21 4.90
C ALA A 256 15.22 2.21 3.93
N LYS A 257 14.90 3.38 3.39
CA LYS A 257 13.94 3.50 2.27
C LYS A 257 14.49 2.80 1.02
N PRO A 258 13.62 2.38 0.08
CA PRO A 258 14.07 1.91 -1.22
C PRO A 258 14.97 2.94 -1.90
N THR A 259 15.99 2.43 -2.60
CA THR A 259 16.92 3.24 -3.39
C THR A 259 16.30 3.66 -4.72
N ASP A 260 16.81 4.74 -5.31
CA ASP A 260 16.36 5.20 -6.62
C ASP A 260 16.54 4.13 -7.70
N ALA A 261 17.58 3.29 -7.59
CA ALA A 261 17.80 2.16 -8.48
C ALA A 261 16.68 1.11 -8.37
N GLN A 262 16.23 0.79 -7.15
CA GLN A 262 15.09 -0.11 -6.94
C GLN A 262 13.80 0.50 -7.48
N VAL A 263 13.58 1.80 -7.26
CA VAL A 263 12.40 2.52 -7.78
C VAL A 263 12.39 2.47 -9.30
N ALA A 264 13.50 2.81 -9.95
CA ALA A 264 13.64 2.81 -11.40
C ALA A 264 13.43 1.41 -12.00
N ALA A 265 13.99 0.37 -11.39
CA ALA A 265 13.82 -1.00 -11.84
C ALA A 265 12.36 -1.47 -11.78
N VAL A 266 11.63 -1.13 -10.71
CA VAL A 266 10.20 -1.43 -10.61
C VAL A 266 9.38 -0.61 -11.61
N ALA A 267 9.70 0.68 -11.78
CA ALA A 267 9.01 1.54 -12.72
C ALA A 267 9.14 1.02 -14.17
N GLU A 268 10.33 0.56 -14.55
CA GLU A 268 10.59 -0.05 -15.85
C GLU A 268 9.74 -1.32 -16.05
N LEU A 269 9.70 -2.22 -15.07
CA LEU A 269 8.89 -3.44 -15.16
C LEU A 269 7.39 -3.17 -15.30
N VAL A 270 6.86 -2.17 -14.59
CA VAL A 270 5.42 -1.85 -14.65
C VAL A 270 5.04 -1.07 -15.91
N SER A 271 5.98 -0.28 -16.45
CA SER A 271 5.77 0.56 -17.64
C SER A 271 6.11 -0.16 -18.95
N SER A 272 6.74 -1.33 -18.89
CA SER A 272 7.05 -2.19 -20.02
C SER A 272 6.09 -3.37 -20.15
N ASP A 273 6.18 -4.08 -21.27
CA ASP A 273 5.49 -5.34 -21.53
C ASP A 273 6.24 -6.46 -20.80
N SER A 274 5.81 -6.73 -19.56
CA SER A 274 6.47 -7.66 -18.64
C SER A 274 5.47 -8.64 -18.02
N GLY A 275 5.94 -9.84 -17.65
CA GLY A 275 5.10 -10.82 -16.96
C GLY A 275 4.53 -10.31 -15.62
N VAL A 276 5.22 -9.39 -14.96
CA VAL A 276 4.74 -8.71 -13.74
C VAL A 276 3.48 -7.88 -14.02
N ARG A 277 3.46 -7.15 -15.14
CA ARG A 277 2.30 -6.36 -15.56
C ARG A 277 1.10 -7.26 -15.84
N ASP A 278 1.30 -8.35 -16.56
CA ASP A 278 0.25 -9.33 -16.88
C ASP A 278 -0.31 -9.98 -15.60
N LEU A 279 0.57 -10.34 -14.67
CA LEU A 279 0.18 -10.88 -13.37
C LEU A 279 -0.75 -9.92 -12.62
N PHE A 280 -0.45 -8.61 -12.62
CA PHE A 280 -1.32 -7.62 -11.99
C PHE A 280 -2.59 -7.33 -12.79
N ALA A 281 -2.54 -7.42 -14.11
CA ALA A 281 -3.70 -7.24 -14.99
C ALA A 281 -4.73 -8.39 -14.87
N THR A 282 -4.33 -9.57 -14.39
CA THR A 282 -5.20 -10.75 -14.27
C THR A 282 -6.46 -10.51 -13.43
N SER A 283 -6.42 -9.58 -12.46
CA SER A 283 -7.58 -9.22 -11.61
C SER A 283 -8.28 -7.93 -12.04
N MET A 284 -7.91 -7.36 -13.19
CA MET A 284 -8.49 -6.12 -13.71
C MET A 284 -9.51 -6.43 -14.80
N PHE A 285 -10.62 -5.71 -14.78
CA PHE A 285 -11.54 -5.71 -15.92
C PHE A 285 -10.97 -4.80 -17.01
N ILE A 286 -10.72 -5.37 -18.19
CA ILE A 286 -10.33 -4.62 -19.39
C ILE A 286 -11.51 -4.71 -20.35
N SER A 287 -12.04 -3.55 -20.73
CA SER A 287 -13.16 -3.47 -21.67
C SER A 287 -12.75 -4.01 -23.04
N LYS A 288 -13.71 -4.60 -23.77
CA LYS A 288 -13.53 -4.96 -25.19
C LYS A 288 -13.90 -3.81 -26.14
N ASP A 289 -14.43 -2.73 -25.59
CA ASP A 289 -14.81 -1.55 -26.36
C ASP A 289 -13.55 -0.81 -26.84
N PRO A 290 -13.35 -0.64 -28.15
CA PRO A 290 -12.20 0.11 -28.70
C PRO A 290 -12.19 1.59 -28.31
N THR A 291 -13.32 2.15 -27.87
CA THR A 291 -13.44 3.54 -27.43
C THR A 291 -13.07 3.74 -25.96
N ASP A 292 -13.00 2.65 -25.18
CA ASP A 292 -12.61 2.71 -23.78
C ASP A 292 -11.12 3.08 -23.63
N ARG A 293 -10.85 4.12 -22.85
CA ARG A 293 -9.50 4.67 -22.69
C ARG A 293 -8.53 3.67 -22.06
N ILE A 294 -8.99 2.84 -21.13
CA ILE A 294 -8.16 1.83 -20.46
C ILE A 294 -7.80 0.72 -21.45
N ALA A 295 -8.77 0.26 -22.26
CA ALA A 295 -8.52 -0.69 -23.33
C ALA A 295 -7.53 -0.16 -24.37
N GLN A 296 -7.67 1.12 -24.78
CA GLN A 296 -6.73 1.78 -25.69
C GLN A 296 -5.31 1.78 -25.14
N ILE A 297 -5.12 2.19 -23.88
CA ILE A 297 -3.79 2.17 -23.22
C ILE A 297 -3.23 0.74 -23.16
N HIS A 298 -4.06 -0.23 -22.81
CA HIS A 298 -3.65 -1.62 -22.70
C HIS A 298 -3.17 -2.19 -24.05
N HIS A 299 -3.90 -1.91 -25.14
CA HIS A 299 -3.55 -2.38 -26.48
C HIS A 299 -2.44 -1.57 -27.16
N ALA A 300 -2.29 -0.29 -26.82
CA ALA A 300 -1.27 0.57 -27.40
C ALA A 300 0.13 0.31 -26.84
N LEU A 301 0.25 -0.05 -25.56
CA LEU A 301 1.56 -0.13 -24.92
C LEU A 301 2.52 -1.15 -25.56
N PRO A 302 2.15 -2.41 -25.84
CA PRO A 302 3.08 -3.36 -26.48
C PRO A 302 3.58 -2.86 -27.84
N LYS A 303 2.70 -2.20 -28.60
CA LYS A 303 3.06 -1.58 -29.88
C LYS A 303 3.99 -0.39 -29.70
N ALA A 304 3.76 0.44 -28.69
CA ALA A 304 4.61 1.58 -28.38
C ALA A 304 6.04 1.14 -28.01
N ILE A 305 6.17 0.11 -27.19
CA ILE A 305 7.48 -0.45 -26.81
C ILE A 305 8.21 -1.03 -28.03
N GLN A 306 7.48 -1.71 -28.91
CA GLN A 306 8.05 -2.22 -30.15
C GLN A 306 8.55 -1.07 -31.05
N ALA A 307 7.72 -0.02 -31.22
CA ALA A 307 8.08 1.16 -31.99
C ALA A 307 9.30 1.90 -31.40
N ASP A 308 9.39 2.05 -30.08
CA ASP A 308 10.53 2.68 -29.41
C ASP A 308 11.84 1.90 -29.61
N LYS A 309 11.79 0.57 -29.49
CA LYS A 309 12.94 -0.30 -29.79
C LYS A 309 13.39 -0.16 -31.25
N MET A 310 12.43 -0.09 -32.17
CA MET A 310 12.70 0.09 -33.60
C MET A 310 13.31 1.46 -33.89
N LEU A 311 12.74 2.54 -33.34
CA LEU A 311 13.29 3.90 -33.46
C LEU A 311 14.72 3.99 -32.91
N ALA A 312 14.99 3.35 -31.76
CA ALA A 312 16.33 3.28 -31.19
C ALA A 312 17.32 2.54 -32.12
N ALA A 313 16.91 1.42 -32.71
CA ALA A 313 17.72 0.67 -33.67
C ALA A 313 17.99 1.47 -34.95
N ILE A 314 16.96 2.11 -35.52
CA ILE A 314 17.08 2.98 -36.71
C ILE A 314 18.08 4.12 -36.45
N ARG A 315 17.99 4.78 -35.29
CA ARG A 315 18.93 5.84 -34.87
C ARG A 315 20.36 5.32 -34.73
N LYS A 316 20.54 4.13 -34.16
CA LYS A 316 21.86 3.49 -33.98
C LYS A 316 22.49 3.13 -35.33
N ASP A 317 21.69 2.58 -36.23
CA ASP A 317 22.14 2.11 -37.55
C ASP A 317 22.21 3.24 -38.59
N LYS A 318 21.75 4.45 -38.24
CA LYS A 318 21.70 5.64 -39.11
C LYS A 318 21.02 5.39 -40.46
N ARG A 319 19.98 4.56 -40.45
CA ARG A 319 19.19 4.21 -41.64
C ARG A 319 17.83 4.92 -41.63
N SER A 320 17.11 4.87 -42.74
CA SER A 320 15.68 5.19 -42.78
C SER A 320 14.84 3.99 -42.37
N ALA A 321 13.62 4.25 -41.88
CA ALA A 321 12.63 3.21 -41.63
C ALA A 321 12.21 2.56 -42.96
N THR A 322 11.97 1.25 -42.95
CA THR A 322 11.29 0.60 -44.07
C THR A 322 9.80 0.95 -44.07
N ALA A 323 9.09 0.68 -45.17
CA ALA A 323 7.66 1.01 -45.28
C ALA A 323 6.80 0.38 -44.17
N ASP A 324 7.10 -0.87 -43.79
CA ASP A 324 6.38 -1.57 -42.72
C ASP A 324 6.71 -1.03 -41.33
N GLU A 325 7.97 -0.64 -41.09
CA GLU A 325 8.39 -0.03 -39.83
C GLU A 325 7.75 1.35 -39.66
N GLN A 326 7.73 2.15 -40.72
CA GLN A 326 7.10 3.47 -40.71
C GLN A 326 5.60 3.36 -40.43
N LYS A 327 4.91 2.40 -41.03
CA LYS A 327 3.48 2.16 -40.79
C LYS A 327 3.17 1.87 -39.32
N LEU A 328 4.03 1.08 -38.64
CA LEU A 328 3.85 0.81 -37.21
C LEU A 328 4.11 2.07 -36.36
N ILE A 329 5.16 2.83 -36.69
CA ILE A 329 5.50 4.09 -36.02
C ILE A 329 4.33 5.08 -36.13
N ASP A 330 3.80 5.29 -37.35
CA ASP A 330 2.68 6.19 -37.61
C ASP A 330 1.42 5.74 -36.87
N GLN A 331 1.15 4.42 -36.81
CA GLN A 331 0.03 3.88 -36.06
C GLN A 331 0.15 4.16 -34.56
N VAL A 332 1.34 3.95 -33.99
CA VAL A 332 1.60 4.22 -32.57
C VAL A 332 1.52 5.70 -32.27
N GLU A 333 2.04 6.55 -33.14
CA GLU A 333 1.98 8.01 -33.00
C GLU A 333 0.53 8.51 -33.02
N ALA A 334 -0.30 8.03 -33.96
CA ALA A 334 -1.71 8.35 -33.99
C ALA A 334 -2.46 7.90 -32.72
N LEU A 335 -2.16 6.69 -32.21
CA LEU A 335 -2.73 6.18 -30.96
C LEU A 335 -2.26 7.00 -29.76
N ARG A 336 -0.98 7.34 -29.69
CA ARG A 336 -0.39 8.15 -28.62
C ARG A 336 -1.06 9.52 -28.59
N ASP A 337 -1.20 10.17 -29.73
CA ASP A 337 -1.82 11.48 -29.82
C ASP A 337 -3.29 11.40 -29.38
N ALA A 338 -4.05 10.39 -29.84
CA ALA A 338 -5.41 10.17 -29.37
C ALA A 338 -5.49 9.94 -27.84
N ILE A 339 -4.53 9.20 -27.27
CA ILE A 339 -4.49 8.85 -25.84
C ILE A 339 -4.10 10.04 -24.95
N ILE A 340 -3.16 10.87 -25.38
CA ILE A 340 -2.61 11.99 -24.59
C ILE A 340 -3.49 13.25 -24.69
N GLN A 341 -4.28 13.40 -25.75
CA GLN A 341 -5.13 14.58 -25.94
C GLN A 341 -6.12 14.77 -24.78
N VAL A 342 -6.17 16.00 -24.27
CA VAL A 342 -7.15 16.45 -23.28
C VAL A 342 -8.48 16.65 -23.99
N ASP A 343 -9.59 16.37 -23.31
CA ASP A 343 -10.91 16.72 -23.82
C ASP A 343 -10.97 18.23 -24.13
N ALA A 344 -11.13 18.55 -25.41
CA ALA A 344 -11.48 19.88 -25.88
C ALA A 344 -12.99 19.90 -26.17
N PHE A 345 -13.69 20.83 -25.56
CA PHE A 345 -15.13 21.01 -25.77
C PHE A 345 -15.33 22.28 -26.60
N ASP A 346 -15.91 22.11 -27.79
CA ASP A 346 -16.17 23.23 -28.73
C ASP A 346 -17.22 24.22 -28.18
N ALA A 347 -18.06 23.75 -27.27
CA ALA A 347 -19.05 24.55 -26.56
C ALA A 347 -19.24 24.00 -25.14
N LEU A 348 -19.65 24.87 -24.21
CA LEU A 348 -20.15 24.42 -22.92
C LEU A 348 -21.48 23.67 -23.14
N GLY A 349 -21.65 22.50 -22.51
CA GLY A 349 -22.91 21.76 -22.57
C GLY A 349 -24.09 22.58 -22.01
N ALA A 350 -25.31 22.18 -22.37
CA ALA A 350 -26.54 22.83 -21.93
C ALA A 350 -26.59 22.96 -20.40
N GLU A 351 -26.95 24.16 -19.91
CA GLU A 351 -27.02 24.43 -18.48
C GLU A 351 -28.17 23.65 -17.83
N ILE A 352 -27.81 22.68 -16.99
CA ILE A 352 -28.78 21.91 -16.23
C ILE A 352 -29.06 22.68 -14.93
N GLY A 353 -30.14 23.48 -14.90
CA GLY A 353 -30.70 24.05 -13.67
C GLY A 353 -30.48 25.54 -13.38
N ALA A 354 -30.11 26.37 -14.37
CA ALA A 354 -30.01 27.82 -14.19
C ALA A 354 -31.26 28.57 -14.72
N PRO A 355 -31.66 29.70 -14.12
CA PRO A 355 -32.71 30.56 -14.66
C PRO A 355 -32.25 31.16 -16.01
N HIS A 356 -33.22 31.44 -16.89
CA HIS A 356 -33.03 31.83 -18.29
C HIS A 356 -32.09 33.04 -18.54
N GLU A 357 -31.80 33.83 -17.50
CA GLU A 357 -31.02 35.07 -17.55
C GLU A 357 -29.60 34.96 -16.94
N TYR A 358 -29.23 33.80 -16.39
CA TYR A 358 -27.90 33.63 -15.79
C TYR A 358 -26.83 33.54 -16.89
N LYS A 359 -25.98 34.57 -16.99
CA LYS A 359 -24.74 34.51 -17.77
C LYS A 359 -23.60 34.04 -16.87
N ARG A 360 -22.90 32.97 -17.27
CA ARG A 360 -21.74 32.48 -16.50
C ARG A 360 -20.70 33.60 -16.35
N PRO A 361 -20.17 33.85 -15.13
CA PRO A 361 -19.19 34.92 -14.90
C PRO A 361 -17.93 34.82 -15.78
N GLY A 362 -17.54 33.61 -16.18
CA GLY A 362 -16.40 33.38 -17.07
C GLY A 362 -16.67 33.63 -18.56
N LEU A 363 -17.92 33.89 -18.96
CA LEU A 363 -18.31 34.21 -20.33
C LEU A 363 -18.54 35.70 -20.55
N VAL A 364 -18.88 36.46 -19.50
CA VAL A 364 -19.07 37.90 -19.59
C VAL A 364 -17.75 38.55 -20.02
N ASN A 365 -17.71 39.11 -21.24
CA ASN A 365 -16.52 39.71 -21.86
C ASN A 365 -15.36 38.74 -22.16
N SER A 366 -15.64 37.45 -22.34
CA SER A 366 -14.60 36.48 -22.70
C SER A 366 -14.25 36.51 -24.20
N ILE A 367 -13.10 35.98 -24.59
CA ILE A 367 -12.66 35.85 -25.99
C ILE A 367 -13.66 35.00 -26.82
N LEU A 368 -14.42 34.12 -26.15
CA LEU A 368 -15.47 33.30 -26.78
C LEU A 368 -16.75 34.11 -27.08
N ASP A 369 -16.97 35.23 -26.40
CA ASP A 369 -18.10 36.16 -26.60
C ASP A 369 -17.83 37.14 -27.77
N GLN A 370 -16.59 37.17 -28.29
CA GLN A 370 -16.14 38.10 -29.33
C GLN A 370 -15.99 37.48 -30.73
N LYS A 371 -16.38 36.22 -30.94
CA LYS A 371 -16.46 35.67 -32.30
C LYS A 371 -17.78 36.08 -32.95
N PRO A 372 -17.76 36.73 -34.14
CA PRO A 372 -18.96 37.12 -34.88
C PRO A 372 -19.76 35.93 -35.39
#